data_AF-A0A9D1MT94-F1
#
_entry.id   AF-A0A9D1MT94-F1
#
_cell.length_a   1.000
_cell.length_b   1.000
_cell.length_c   1.000
_cell.angle_alpha   90.00
_cell.angle_beta   90.00
_cell.angle_gamma   90.00
#
_symmetry.space_group_name_H-M   'P 1'
#
loop_
_entity.id
_entity.type
_entity.pdbx_description
1 polymer ?
#
loop_
_entity_poly.entity_id
_entity_poly.type
_entity_poly.pdbx_seq_one_letter_code
_entity_poly.pdbx_strand_id
1 'polypeptide(L)'
;MKILKNVYHKIVFSVQSVPPETGGILGGHNGIITIFYMDRGLPASIDQYIPDISCLNSVLSDWQDGGIEFYGMFHSHYPGIDELTVGDIVYINQIFQMMPLKVKSLYFPLIFPSDCMLSFKATREKSGIHIQKDSIQKINSIVEEVL
;
A
#
# COMPACT_ATOMS: atom_id res chain seq x y z
N MET A 1 -7.03 7.00 -5.15
CA MET A 1 -5.66 6.51 -5.41
C MET A 1 -5.43 6.48 -6.91
N LYS A 2 -4.32 7.06 -7.41
CA LYS A 2 -3.91 6.92 -8.82
C LYS A 2 -2.76 5.92 -8.90
N ILE A 3 -2.88 4.92 -9.77
CA ILE A 3 -1.91 3.83 -9.88
C ILE A 3 -1.75 3.43 -11.35
N LEU A 4 -0.53 3.13 -11.78
CA LEU A 4 -0.33 2.59 -13.11
C LEU A 4 -1.03 1.24 -13.25
N LYS A 5 -1.71 1.03 -14.39
CA LYS A 5 -2.51 -0.17 -14.65
C LYS A 5 -1.68 -1.45 -14.55
N ASN A 6 -0.44 -1.44 -15.04
CA ASN A 6 0.47 -2.58 -14.93
C ASN A 6 0.88 -2.88 -13.47
N VAL A 7 1.10 -1.86 -12.63
CA VAL A 7 1.41 -2.01 -11.20
C VAL A 7 0.20 -2.58 -10.46
N TYR A 8 -1.00 -2.04 -10.72
CA TYR A 8 -2.24 -2.58 -10.16
C TYR A 8 -2.39 -4.08 -10.43
N HIS A 9 -2.23 -4.49 -11.70
CA HIS A 9 -2.34 -5.90 -12.07
C HIS A 9 -1.23 -6.74 -11.44
N LYS A 10 0.02 -6.25 -11.45
CA LYS A 10 1.12 -6.97 -10.80
C LYS A 10 0.84 -7.21 -9.32
N ILE A 11 0.30 -6.24 -8.58
CA ILE A 11 -0.03 -6.45 -7.16
C ILE A 11 -1.12 -7.52 -7.02
N VAL A 12 -2.28 -7.35 -7.68
CA VAL A 12 -3.43 -8.27 -7.57
C VAL A 12 -3.09 -9.71 -7.93
N PHE A 13 -2.15 -9.92 -8.86
CA PHE A 13 -1.72 -11.26 -9.31
C PHE A 13 -0.42 -11.78 -8.68
N SER A 14 0.36 -10.95 -7.96
CA SER A 14 1.58 -11.41 -7.27
C SER A 14 1.33 -11.83 -5.82
N VAL A 15 0.29 -11.28 -5.19
CA VAL A 15 -0.08 -11.64 -3.82
C VAL A 15 -0.55 -13.08 -3.78
N GLN A 16 0.06 -13.90 -2.93
CA GLN A 16 -0.28 -15.31 -2.79
C GLN A 16 -1.66 -15.48 -2.15
N SER A 17 -2.31 -16.62 -2.42
CA SER A 17 -3.54 -16.99 -1.74
C SER A 17 -3.27 -17.21 -0.26
N VAL A 18 -3.97 -16.45 0.59
CA VAL A 18 -4.02 -16.59 2.05
C VAL A 18 -4.38 -18.04 2.47
N PRO A 19 -3.91 -18.55 3.63
CA PRO A 19 -3.04 -17.95 4.67
C PRO A 19 -1.52 -18.22 4.55
N PRO A 20 -0.67 -17.43 5.26
CA PRO A 20 -1.01 -16.21 6.02
C PRO A 20 -1.26 -15.01 5.10
N GLU A 21 -1.71 -13.89 5.66
CA GLU A 21 -1.78 -12.64 4.90
C GLU A 21 -0.37 -12.15 4.53
N THR A 22 -0.25 -11.60 3.32
CA THR A 22 1.00 -11.04 2.80
C THR A 22 0.78 -9.60 2.35
N GLY A 23 1.84 -8.81 2.28
CA GLY A 23 1.72 -7.40 1.98
C GLY A 23 2.98 -6.79 1.40
N GLY A 24 3.00 -5.47 1.36
CA GLY A 24 4.11 -4.73 0.79
C GLY A 24 3.92 -3.22 0.87
N ILE A 25 4.82 -2.50 0.20
CA ILE A 25 4.85 -1.03 0.19
C ILE A 25 4.63 -0.49 -1.23
N LEU A 26 4.05 0.70 -1.31
CA LEU A 26 3.68 1.41 -2.53
C LEU A 26 4.58 2.62 -2.71
N GLY A 27 5.13 2.79 -3.91
CA GLY A 27 6.01 3.91 -4.24
C GLY A 27 5.65 4.57 -5.57
N GLY A 28 6.10 5.80 -5.78
CA GLY A 28 6.01 6.43 -7.09
C GLY A 28 6.35 7.92 -7.08
N HIS A 29 5.72 8.66 -7.99
CA HIS A 29 6.01 10.07 -8.21
C HIS A 29 4.75 10.86 -8.55
N ASN A 30 4.71 12.14 -8.18
CA ASN A 30 3.67 13.09 -8.59
C ASN A 30 2.22 12.63 -8.31
N GLY A 31 2.03 11.94 -7.19
CA GLY A 31 0.74 11.39 -6.75
C GLY A 31 0.28 10.14 -7.51
N ILE A 32 1.16 9.51 -8.29
CA ILE A 32 0.87 8.28 -9.04
C ILE A 32 1.75 7.16 -8.50
N ILE A 33 1.14 6.05 -8.10
CA ILE A 33 1.85 4.83 -7.73
C ILE A 33 2.39 4.17 -9.00
N THR A 34 3.71 4.06 -9.09
CA THR A 34 4.44 3.53 -10.26
C THR A 34 5.28 2.29 -9.93
N ILE A 35 5.50 2.01 -8.65
CA ILE A 35 6.26 0.84 -8.20
C ILE A 35 5.65 0.29 -6.90
N PHE A 36 5.94 -0.97 -6.62
CA PHE A 36 5.66 -1.60 -5.34
C PHE A 36 6.83 -2.51 -4.98
N TYR A 37 6.93 -2.83 -3.69
CA TYR A 37 7.81 -3.88 -3.19
C TYR A 37 6.97 -4.86 -2.40
N MET A 38 7.06 -6.15 -2.74
CA MET A 38 6.41 -7.23 -2.00
C MET A 38 7.26 -7.54 -0.77
N ASP A 39 6.68 -7.42 0.42
CA ASP A 39 7.36 -7.78 1.64
C ASP A 39 7.51 -9.30 1.74
N ARG A 40 8.62 -9.75 2.33
CA ARG A 40 8.77 -11.15 2.71
C ARG A 40 7.93 -11.51 3.94
N GLY A 41 7.59 -10.50 4.74
CA GLY A 41 6.87 -10.67 6.01
C GLY A 41 7.68 -11.44 7.06
N LEU A 42 7.12 -11.50 8.27
CA LEU A 42 7.59 -12.35 9.37
C LEU A 42 6.56 -13.45 9.64
N PRO A 43 6.96 -14.56 10.31
CA PRO A 43 6.02 -15.60 10.72
C PRO A 43 4.85 -15.01 11.53
N ALA A 44 3.63 -15.29 11.09
CA ALA A 44 2.40 -14.74 11.63
C ALA A 44 1.31 -15.81 11.75
N SER A 45 0.23 -15.48 12.46
CA SER A 45 -1.00 -16.26 12.45
C SER A 45 -1.67 -16.23 11.08
N ILE A 46 -2.62 -17.14 10.84
CA ILE A 46 -3.29 -17.30 9.53
C ILE A 46 -4.00 -16.02 9.04
N ASP A 47 -4.45 -15.19 9.97
CA ASP A 47 -5.26 -13.99 9.78
C ASP A 47 -4.47 -12.69 10.00
N GLN A 48 -3.14 -12.77 9.89
CA GLN A 48 -2.27 -11.64 10.18
C GLN A 48 -1.16 -11.51 9.14
N TYR A 49 -0.88 -10.26 8.79
CA TYR A 49 0.34 -9.86 8.12
C TYR A 49 1.24 -9.14 9.12
N ILE A 50 2.46 -9.65 9.33
CA ILE A 50 3.48 -8.99 10.15
C ILE A 50 4.60 -8.51 9.21
N PRO A 51 4.80 -7.20 9.04
CA PRO A 51 5.81 -6.67 8.13
C PRO A 51 7.23 -6.88 8.65
N ASP A 52 8.18 -7.16 7.75
CA ASP A 52 9.60 -7.08 8.05
C ASP A 52 10.07 -5.62 8.00
N ILE A 53 9.93 -4.94 9.13
CA ILE A 53 10.23 -3.51 9.27
C ILE A 53 11.69 -3.21 8.88
N SER A 54 12.64 -4.10 9.18
CA SER A 54 14.04 -3.86 8.84
C SER A 54 14.24 -3.87 7.33
N CYS A 55 13.67 -4.88 6.65
CA CYS A 55 13.75 -4.98 5.19
C CYS A 55 13.04 -3.82 4.52
N LEU A 56 11.81 -3.49 4.95
CA LEU A 56 11.02 -2.42 4.37
C LEU A 56 11.71 -1.06 4.55
N ASN A 57 12.31 -0.78 5.71
CA ASN A 57 13.04 0.47 5.92
C ASN A 57 14.27 0.58 5.02
N SER A 58 14.98 -0.52 4.72
CA SER A 58 16.06 -0.52 3.73
C SER A 58 15.54 -0.16 2.34
N VAL A 59 14.44 -0.79 1.90
CA VAL A 59 13.83 -0.47 0.59
C VAL A 59 13.36 0.99 0.53
N LEU A 60 12.76 1.51 1.60
CA LEU A 60 12.33 2.91 1.69
C LEU A 60 13.52 3.88 1.63
N SER A 61 14.66 3.52 2.21
CA SER A 61 15.89 4.31 2.11
C SER A 61 16.38 4.37 0.66
N ASP A 62 16.46 3.21 -0.02
CA ASP A 62 16.87 3.14 -1.42
C ASP A 62 15.92 3.91 -2.33
N TRP A 63 14.61 3.82 -2.07
CA TRP A 63 13.59 4.59 -2.76
C TRP A 63 13.78 6.10 -2.57
N GLN A 64 14.03 6.54 -1.34
CA GLN A 64 14.27 7.95 -1.06
C GLN A 64 15.51 8.47 -1.81
N ASP A 65 16.60 7.71 -1.82
CA ASP A 65 17.83 8.07 -2.55
C ASP A 65 17.61 8.08 -4.07
N GLY A 66 16.73 7.23 -4.57
CA GLY A 66 16.29 7.18 -5.98
C GLY A 66 15.18 8.17 -6.34
N GLY A 67 14.71 9.00 -5.41
CA GLY A 67 13.64 9.99 -5.64
C GLY A 67 12.22 9.42 -5.67
N ILE A 68 12.02 8.17 -5.27
CA ILE A 68 10.72 7.49 -5.20
C ILE A 68 10.03 7.86 -3.89
N GLU A 69 8.83 8.42 -3.98
CA GLU A 69 8.02 8.78 -2.81
C GLU A 69 7.27 7.56 -2.26
N PHE A 70 7.20 7.44 -0.94
CA PHE A 70 6.36 6.46 -0.26
C PHE A 70 4.88 6.89 -0.28
N TYR A 71 4.01 6.01 -0.80
CA TYR A 71 2.57 6.25 -0.89
C TYR A 71 1.72 5.38 0.04
N GLY A 72 2.32 4.43 0.75
CA GLY A 72 1.62 3.63 1.76
C GLY A 72 1.92 2.14 1.66
N MET A 73 1.06 1.33 2.26
CA MET A 73 1.26 -0.12 2.40
C MET A 73 0.04 -0.87 1.91
N PHE A 74 0.18 -2.11 1.49
CA PHE A 74 -0.95 -2.96 1.13
C PHE A 74 -0.82 -4.32 1.81
N HIS A 75 -1.93 -5.00 2.00
CA HIS A 75 -1.94 -6.39 2.44
C HIS A 75 -3.14 -7.15 1.88
N SER A 76 -3.01 -8.47 1.83
CA SER A 76 -4.02 -9.38 1.35
C SER A 76 -5.09 -9.61 2.40
N HIS A 77 -6.36 -9.71 2.00
CA HIS A 77 -7.44 -10.16 2.87
C HIS A 77 -8.08 -11.43 2.35
N TYR A 78 -8.77 -12.14 3.25
CA TYR A 78 -9.71 -13.19 2.86
C TYR A 78 -10.88 -12.61 2.05
N PRO A 79 -11.33 -13.30 0.98
CA PRO A 79 -12.53 -12.91 0.26
C PRO A 79 -13.72 -12.73 1.20
N GLY A 80 -14.44 -11.61 1.04
CA GLY A 80 -15.65 -11.30 1.82
C GLY A 80 -15.45 -10.39 3.04
N ILE A 81 -14.21 -10.06 3.41
CA ILE A 81 -13.91 -9.06 4.45
C ILE A 81 -13.41 -7.79 3.78
N ASP A 82 -14.33 -6.88 3.43
CA ASP A 82 -14.08 -5.66 2.67
C ASP A 82 -13.88 -4.40 3.54
N GLU A 83 -13.53 -4.61 4.81
CA GLU A 83 -13.31 -3.59 5.82
C GLU A 83 -11.94 -3.76 6.47
N LEU A 84 -11.37 -2.64 6.92
CA LEU A 84 -10.17 -2.65 7.76
C LEU A 84 -10.51 -3.25 9.13
N THR A 85 -9.65 -4.14 9.61
CA THR A 85 -9.72 -4.64 10.99
C THR A 85 -9.33 -3.54 11.99
N VAL A 86 -9.65 -3.75 13.27
CA VAL A 86 -9.15 -2.88 14.35
C VAL A 86 -7.62 -2.83 14.36
N GLY A 87 -6.96 -3.96 14.06
CA GLY A 87 -5.50 -4.04 13.95
C GLY A 87 -4.95 -3.14 12.85
N ASP A 88 -5.58 -3.16 11.67
CA ASP A 88 -5.20 -2.32 10.54
C ASP A 88 -5.31 -0.83 10.90
N ILE A 89 -6.44 -0.42 11.50
CA ILE A 89 -6.67 0.97 11.90
C ILE A 89 -5.61 1.42 12.91
N VAL A 90 -5.28 0.59 13.91
CA VAL A 90 -4.22 0.89 14.89
C VAL A 90 -2.87 1.05 14.19
N TYR A 91 -2.53 0.14 13.29
CA TYR A 91 -1.25 0.16 12.59
C TYR A 91 -1.11 1.37 11.65
N ILE A 92 -2.16 1.70 10.89
CA ILE A 92 -2.24 2.91 10.06
C ILE A 92 -1.96 4.17 10.87
N ASN A 93 -2.57 4.27 12.06
CA ASN A 93 -2.36 5.40 12.97
C ASN A 93 -0.91 5.48 13.45
N GLN A 94 -0.29 4.35 13.80
CA GLN A 94 1.11 4.28 14.23
C GLN A 94 2.08 4.73 13.12
N ILE A 95 1.88 4.26 11.88
CA ILE A 95 2.66 4.70 10.72
C ILE A 95 2.56 6.23 10.59
N PHE A 96 1.34 6.77 10.61
CA PHE A 96 1.12 8.22 10.47
C PHE A 96 1.76 9.03 11.59
N GLN A 97 1.79 8.53 12.82
CA GLN A 97 2.45 9.22 13.93
C GLN A 97 3.96 9.35 13.72
N MET A 98 4.59 8.37 13.06
CA MET A 98 6.02 8.38 12.75
C MET A 98 6.36 9.19 11.48
N MET A 99 5.39 9.38 10.58
CA MET A 99 5.61 10.10 9.32
C MET A 99 5.80 11.62 9.52
N PRO A 100 6.70 12.27 8.78
CA PRO A 100 6.86 13.72 8.80
C PRO A 100 5.53 14.46 8.55
N LEU A 101 5.33 15.61 9.20
CA LEU A 101 4.09 16.41 9.08
C LEU A 101 3.77 16.89 7.65
N LYS A 102 4.76 16.88 6.76
CA LYS A 102 4.59 17.15 5.33
C LYS A 102 3.81 16.05 4.60
N VAL A 103 3.85 14.80 5.09
CA VAL A 103 3.05 13.70 4.56
C VAL A 103 1.59 13.91 4.97
N LYS A 104 0.76 14.24 3.99
CA LYS A 104 -0.67 14.56 4.20
C LYS A 104 -1.58 13.36 4.04
N SER A 105 -1.21 12.38 3.22
CA SER A 105 -2.00 11.18 3.02
C SER A 105 -1.15 9.99 2.62
N LEU A 106 -1.60 8.78 2.99
CA LEU A 106 -1.08 7.50 2.51
C LEU A 106 -2.26 6.57 2.17
N TYR A 107 -1.98 5.56 1.36
CA TYR A 107 -2.95 4.57 0.90
C TYR A 107 -2.69 3.22 1.57
N PHE A 108 -3.78 2.54 1.92
CA PHE A 108 -3.80 1.24 2.59
C PHE A 108 -4.74 0.27 1.86
N PRO A 109 -4.45 -0.11 0.61
CA PRO A 109 -5.34 -0.99 -0.11
C PRO A 109 -5.31 -2.43 0.42
N LEU A 110 -6.50 -3.01 0.51
CA LEU A 110 -6.73 -4.44 0.70
C LEU A 110 -6.67 -5.13 -0.65
N ILE A 111 -5.91 -6.22 -0.73
CA ILE A 111 -5.78 -7.02 -1.95
C ILE A 111 -6.61 -8.30 -1.78
N PHE A 112 -7.53 -8.54 -2.72
CA PHE A 112 -8.23 -9.81 -2.84
C PHE A 112 -7.52 -10.60 -3.94
N PRO A 113 -6.73 -11.63 -3.60
CA PRO A 113 -5.82 -12.28 -4.56
C PRO A 113 -6.56 -12.77 -5.80
N SER A 114 -6.00 -12.46 -6.98
CA SER A 114 -6.58 -12.81 -8.30
C SER A 114 -7.97 -12.23 -8.61
N ASP A 115 -8.47 -11.29 -7.81
CA ASP A 115 -9.77 -10.64 -8.03
C ASP A 115 -9.61 -9.12 -8.15
N CYS A 116 -9.46 -8.44 -7.02
CA CYS A 116 -9.52 -6.98 -6.98
C CYS A 116 -8.69 -6.36 -5.86
N MET A 117 -8.76 -5.03 -5.79
CA MET A 117 -8.08 -4.20 -4.80
C MET A 117 -9.08 -3.16 -4.32
N LEU A 118 -9.23 -3.00 -3.01
CA LEU A 118 -10.05 -1.97 -2.37
C LEU A 118 -9.13 -0.99 -1.65
N SER A 119 -9.15 0.27 -2.07
CA SER A 119 -8.26 1.31 -1.50
C SER A 119 -8.89 1.97 -0.29
N PHE A 120 -8.08 2.14 0.76
CA PHE A 120 -8.37 3.06 1.85
C PHE A 120 -7.34 4.18 1.84
N LYS A 121 -7.79 5.41 2.08
CA LYS A 121 -6.91 6.57 2.20
C LYS A 121 -6.96 7.09 3.62
N ALA A 122 -5.80 7.14 4.27
CA ALA A 122 -5.61 7.85 5.52
C ALA A 122 -5.13 9.26 5.22
N THR A 123 -5.74 10.26 5.85
CA THR A 123 -5.43 11.69 5.67
C THR A 123 -5.19 12.33 7.03
N ARG A 124 -4.13 13.15 7.12
CA ARG A 124 -3.85 13.93 8.33
C ARG A 124 -4.72 15.19 8.32
N GLU A 125 -5.57 15.30 9.33
CA GLU A 125 -6.44 16.45 9.58
C GLU A 125 -6.08 17.12 10.92
N LYS A 126 -6.71 18.26 11.23
CA LYS A 126 -6.47 18.97 12.51
C LYS A 126 -6.90 18.14 13.72
N SER A 127 -7.93 17.32 13.57
CA SER A 127 -8.54 16.49 14.61
C SER A 127 -7.86 15.12 14.79
N GLY A 128 -6.93 14.74 13.90
CA GLY A 128 -6.29 13.42 13.92
C GLY A 128 -6.10 12.83 12.53
N ILE A 129 -6.09 11.51 12.44
CA ILE A 129 -6.01 10.77 11.18
C ILE A 129 -7.41 10.30 10.80
N HIS A 130 -7.89 10.72 9.63
CA HIS A 130 -9.16 10.28 9.06
C HIS A 130 -8.91 9.19 8.02
N ILE A 131 -9.58 8.05 8.14
CA ILE A 131 -9.43 6.89 7.25
C ILE A 131 -10.76 6.64 6.55
N GLN A 132 -10.75 6.52 5.22
CA GLN A 132 -11.96 6.26 4.43
C GLN A 132 -11.68 5.42 3.19
N LYS A 133 -12.71 4.70 2.71
CA LYS A 133 -12.67 4.04 1.39
C LYS A 133 -12.39 5.09 0.30
N ASP A 134 -11.56 4.72 -0.66
CA ASP A 134 -11.03 5.61 -1.70
C ASP A 134 -11.17 4.97 -3.09
N SER A 135 -11.51 5.78 -4.09
CA SER A 135 -11.67 5.31 -5.46
C SER A 135 -10.32 5.10 -6.14
N ILE A 136 -10.18 3.99 -6.88
CA ILE A 136 -8.96 3.66 -7.62
C ILE A 136 -9.09 4.15 -9.06
N GLN A 137 -8.15 5.00 -9.50
CA GLN A 137 -7.98 5.41 -10.88
C GLN A 137 -6.76 4.70 -11.47
N LYS A 138 -7.00 3.78 -12.41
CA LYS A 138 -5.95 3.07 -13.15
C LYS A 138 -5.48 3.94 -14.31
N ILE A 139 -4.21 4.30 -14.32
CA ILE A 139 -3.58 5.16 -15.33
C ILE A 139 -2.82 4.26 -16.32
N ASN A 140 -3.00 4.45 -17.62
CA ASN A 140 -2.14 3.78 -18.60
C ASN A 140 -0.72 4.35 -18.48
N SER A 141 0.30 3.51 -18.60
CA SER A 141 1.66 4.01 -18.76
C SER A 141 1.68 4.99 -19.94
N ILE A 142 2.19 6.20 -19.71
CA ILE A 142 2.55 7.10 -20.81
C ILE A 142 3.68 6.37 -21.52
N VAL A 143 3.36 5.68 -22.61
CA VAL A 143 4.37 5.41 -23.62
C VAL A 143 4.74 6.81 -24.08
N GLU A 144 5.97 7.24 -23.83
CA GLU A 144 6.51 8.37 -24.58
C GLU A 144 6.28 8.00 -26.05
N GLU A 145 5.36 8.71 -26.70
CA GLU A 145 5.35 8.79 -28.15
C GLU A 145 6.69 9.41 -28.51
N VAL A 146 7.69 8.54 -28.71
CA VAL A 146 8.94 8.91 -29.33
C VAL A 146 8.58 9.34 -30.74
N LEU A 147 8.71 10.65 -30.94
CA LEU A 147 8.67 11.38 -32.21
C LEU A 147 9.49 10.70 -33.31
#